data_AF-A0A381EHF4-F1
#
_entry.id   AF-A0A381EHF4-F1
#
_cell.length_a   1.000
_cell.length_b   1.000
_cell.length_c   1.000
_cell.angle_alpha   90.00
_cell.angle_beta   90.00
_cell.angle_gamma   90.00
#
_symmetry.space_group_name_H-M   'P 1'
#
loop_
_entity.id
_entity.type
_entity.pdbx_description
1 polymer ?
#
loop_
_entity_poly.entity_id
_entity_poly.type
_entity_poly.pdbx_seq_one_letter_code
_entity_poly.pdbx_strand_id
1 'polypeptide(L)'
;MYLIVVDGEIKKIGGSGATGGIKSTLEIYRDGGVKGRPSIRSFGVWYFLYHTILQGKKIEFYMIYQENFEKEVKGLFGLKKVKNVSISYKFIEQCCVEDYLSVESEHPEWNVQEQGADWPLEIKNSHAQLQANAQSREKKIKRKEVRLNK
;
A
#
# COMPACT_ATOMS: atom_id res chain seq x y z
N MET A 1 -7.85 7.44 1.17
CA MET A 1 -7.37 6.65 2.31
C MET A 1 -8.23 5.41 2.46
N TYR A 2 -7.69 4.34 3.04
CA TYR A 2 -8.47 3.17 3.41
C TYR A 2 -8.06 2.65 4.80
N LEU A 3 -9.01 1.97 5.43
CA LEU A 3 -8.83 1.23 6.67
C LEU A 3 -9.05 -0.24 6.39
N ILE A 4 -8.28 -1.11 7.04
CA ILE A 4 -8.59 -2.54 7.14
C ILE A 4 -9.02 -2.81 8.57
N VAL A 5 -10.23 -3.34 8.73
CA VAL A 5 -10.86 -3.61 10.01
C VAL A 5 -11.13 -5.10 10.14
N VAL A 6 -10.76 -5.69 11.28
CA VAL A 6 -10.97 -7.11 11.59
C VAL A 6 -11.78 -7.22 12.86
N ASP A 7 -12.95 -7.85 12.79
CA ASP A 7 -13.88 -8.01 13.93
C ASP A 7 -14.14 -6.69 14.70
N GLY A 8 -14.22 -5.57 13.97
CA GLY A 8 -14.47 -4.24 14.53
C GLY A 8 -13.21 -3.46 14.94
N GLU A 9 -12.02 -4.07 14.88
CA GLU A 9 -10.76 -3.42 15.24
C GLU A 9 -9.99 -2.94 14.01
N ILE A 10 -9.50 -1.69 14.02
CA ILE A 10 -8.67 -1.15 12.92
C ILE A 10 -7.29 -1.78 12.97
N LYS A 11 -6.99 -2.66 12.00
CA LYS A 11 -5.69 -3.32 11.88
C LYS A 11 -4.73 -2.56 10.99
N LYS A 12 -5.22 -1.76 10.03
CA LYS A 12 -4.36 -0.97 9.14
C LYS A 12 -4.98 0.36 8.77
N ILE A 13 -4.15 1.40 8.77
CA ILE A 13 -4.40 2.66 8.08
C ILE A 13 -3.45 2.73 6.87
N GLY A 14 -4.00 3.02 5.69
CA GLY A 14 -3.21 3.02 4.46
C GLY A 14 -3.73 3.94 3.37
N GLY A 15 -2.80 4.47 2.57
CA GLY A 15 -3.11 5.31 1.43
C GLY A 15 -3.06 4.64 0.05
N SER A 16 -3.81 5.21 -0.90
CA SER A 16 -3.83 4.77 -2.31
C SER A 16 -3.36 5.91 -3.21
N GLY A 17 -2.20 5.73 -3.84
CA GLY A 17 -1.69 6.60 -4.91
C GLY A 17 -1.66 5.94 -6.29
N ALA A 18 -2.31 4.78 -6.46
CA ALA A 18 -2.29 4.05 -7.72
C ALA A 18 -3.11 4.77 -8.81
N THR A 19 -2.70 4.66 -10.09
CA THR A 19 -3.40 5.27 -11.23
C THR A 19 -4.85 4.77 -11.39
N GLY A 20 -5.18 3.56 -10.90
CA GLY A 20 -6.55 3.04 -10.81
C GLY A 20 -7.22 3.23 -9.44
N GLY A 21 -6.69 4.15 -8.62
CA GLY A 21 -7.21 4.47 -7.30
C GLY A 21 -7.24 3.26 -6.36
N ILE A 22 -8.21 3.29 -5.45
CA ILE A 22 -8.31 2.27 -4.39
C ILE A 22 -8.48 0.86 -4.94
N LYS A 23 -9.16 0.69 -6.07
CA LYS A 23 -9.36 -0.61 -6.71
C LYS A 23 -8.02 -1.26 -7.05
N SER A 24 -7.13 -0.53 -7.73
CA SER A 24 -5.80 -1.04 -8.05
C SER A 24 -4.91 -1.23 -6.81
N THR A 25 -5.08 -0.41 -5.77
CA THR A 25 -4.37 -0.63 -4.50
C THR A 25 -4.80 -1.93 -3.83
N LEU A 26 -6.09 -2.22 -3.78
CA LEU A 26 -6.62 -3.45 -3.15
C LEU A 26 -6.38 -4.71 -3.99
N GLU A 27 -6.12 -4.60 -5.29
CA GLU A 27 -5.75 -5.76 -6.13
C GLU A 27 -4.50 -6.49 -5.62
N ILE A 28 -3.53 -5.75 -5.06
CA ILE A 28 -2.33 -6.33 -4.46
C ILE A 28 -2.68 -7.23 -3.27
N TYR A 29 -3.73 -6.92 -2.53
CA TYR A 29 -4.22 -7.72 -1.41
C TYR A 29 -5.10 -8.89 -1.85
N ARG A 30 -5.50 -8.97 -3.12
CA ARG A 30 -6.21 -10.13 -3.64
C ARG A 30 -5.26 -11.28 -3.95
N ASP A 31 -4.12 -10.99 -4.57
CA ASP A 31 -3.19 -12.02 -5.05
C ASP A 31 -1.76 -11.89 -4.50
N GLY A 32 -1.55 -11.06 -3.47
CA GLY A 32 -0.25 -10.82 -2.86
C GLY A 32 0.76 -10.12 -3.79
N GLY A 33 0.34 -9.69 -4.99
CA GLY A 33 1.24 -9.23 -6.03
C GLY A 33 2.16 -10.32 -6.58
N VAL A 34 1.84 -11.61 -6.38
CA VAL A 34 2.71 -12.76 -6.70
C VAL A 34 3.03 -12.93 -8.19
N LYS A 35 2.27 -12.24 -9.06
CA LYS A 35 2.53 -12.16 -10.50
C LYS A 35 3.69 -11.21 -10.84
N GLY A 36 4.06 -10.33 -9.92
CA GLY A 36 5.19 -9.42 -10.01
C GLY A 36 6.26 -9.73 -8.96
N ARG A 37 6.86 -8.66 -8.43
CA ARG A 37 7.82 -8.71 -7.32
C ARG A 37 7.31 -7.78 -6.22
N PRO A 38 6.41 -8.26 -5.35
CA PRO A 38 5.82 -7.40 -4.33
C PRO A 38 6.88 -6.97 -3.31
N SER A 39 6.71 -5.78 -2.74
CA SER A 39 7.47 -5.40 -1.54
C SER A 39 7.06 -6.28 -0.36
N ILE A 40 7.93 -6.42 0.65
CA ILE A 40 7.58 -7.17 1.87
C ILE A 40 6.33 -6.58 2.55
N ARG A 41 6.11 -5.26 2.49
CA ARG A 41 4.89 -4.61 3.00
C ARG A 41 3.63 -5.15 2.34
N SER A 42 3.64 -5.17 1.00
CA SER A 42 2.50 -5.60 0.21
C SER A 42 2.18 -7.08 0.47
N PHE A 43 3.24 -7.90 0.47
CA PHE A 43 3.13 -9.33 0.72
C PHE A 43 2.69 -9.63 2.16
N GLY A 44 3.26 -8.92 3.15
CA GLY A 44 2.96 -9.13 4.56
C GLY A 44 1.52 -8.78 4.92
N VAL A 45 0.98 -7.67 4.41
CA VAL A 45 -0.45 -7.35 4.63
C VAL A 45 -1.36 -8.36 3.92
N TRP A 46 -1.00 -8.82 2.70
CA TRP A 46 -1.72 -9.91 2.06
C TRP A 46 -1.69 -11.19 2.91
N TYR A 47 -0.55 -11.52 3.48
CA TYR A 47 -0.38 -12.69 4.35
C TYR A 47 -1.28 -12.59 5.58
N PHE A 48 -1.30 -11.43 6.27
CA PHE A 48 -2.21 -11.21 7.40
C PHE A 48 -3.68 -11.37 7.01
N LEU A 49 -4.10 -10.80 5.88
CA LEU A 49 -5.45 -10.96 5.34
C LEU A 49 -5.77 -12.44 5.08
N TYR A 50 -4.88 -13.16 4.40
CA TYR A 50 -5.06 -14.58 4.09
C TYR A 50 -5.29 -15.42 5.35
N HIS A 51 -4.42 -15.27 6.36
CA HIS A 51 -4.57 -16.02 7.62
C HIS A 51 -5.80 -15.59 8.42
N THR A 52 -6.18 -14.31 8.36
CA THR A 52 -7.41 -13.81 8.99
C THR A 52 -8.66 -14.43 8.36
N ILE A 53 -8.67 -14.62 7.04
CA ILE A 53 -9.75 -15.32 6.32
C ILE A 53 -9.83 -16.78 6.75
N LEU A 54 -8.69 -17.47 6.87
CA LEU A 54 -8.65 -18.88 7.32
C LEU A 54 -9.17 -19.06 8.75
N GLN A 55 -9.05 -18.04 9.60
CA GLN A 55 -9.61 -18.02 10.95
C GLN A 55 -11.12 -17.76 10.98
N GLY A 56 -11.76 -17.50 9.85
CA GLY A 56 -13.20 -17.21 9.77
C GLY A 56 -13.59 -15.83 10.31
N LYS A 57 -12.63 -14.91 10.46
CA LYS A 57 -12.87 -13.56 10.97
C LYS A 57 -13.52 -12.64 9.94
N LYS A 58 -14.26 -11.64 10.40
CA LYS A 58 -14.89 -10.64 9.52
C LYS A 58 -13.87 -9.56 9.16
N ILE A 59 -13.65 -9.36 7.87
CA ILE A 59 -12.75 -8.32 7.35
C ILE A 59 -13.58 -7.27 6.60
N GLU A 60 -13.37 -6.00 6.95
CA GLU A 60 -14.05 -4.86 6.32
C GLU A 60 -13.01 -3.85 5.83
N PHE A 61 -13.33 -3.22 4.70
CA PHE A 61 -12.56 -2.12 4.15
C PHE A 61 -13.40 -0.85 4.19
N TYR A 62 -12.89 0.19 4.84
CA TYR A 62 -13.50 1.51 4.85
C TYR A 62 -12.64 2.49 4.06
N MET A 63 -13.26 3.50 3.48
CA MET A 63 -12.56 4.46 2.62
C MET A 63 -12.89 5.88 3.04
N ILE A 64 -11.86 6.70 3.14
CA ILE A 64 -11.96 8.14 3.40
C ILE A 64 -11.47 8.87 2.16
N TYR A 65 -12.29 9.77 1.64
CA TYR A 65 -12.06 10.52 0.42
C TYR A 65 -11.95 12.02 0.73
N GLN A 66 -11.10 12.71 -0.03
CA GLN A 66 -11.00 14.16 -0.05
C GLN A 66 -11.35 14.63 -1.46
N GLU A 67 -12.16 15.67 -1.56
CA GLU A 67 -12.49 16.27 -2.85
C GLU A 67 -11.26 16.90 -3.52
N ASN A 68 -11.21 16.77 -4.83
CA ASN A 68 -10.20 17.44 -5.64
C ASN A 68 -10.56 18.92 -5.80
N PHE A 69 -9.56 19.75 -6.05
CA PHE A 69 -9.72 21.19 -6.13
C PHE A 69 -8.91 21.80 -7.28
N GLU A 70 -9.29 23.02 -7.66
CA GLU A 70 -8.56 23.82 -8.64
C GLU A 70 -7.46 24.64 -7.96
N LYS A 71 -6.22 24.58 -8.47
CA LYS A 71 -5.09 25.31 -7.90
C LYS A 71 -4.02 25.65 -8.94
N GLU A 72 -3.28 26.72 -8.70
CA GLU A 72 -2.03 27.00 -9.39
C GLU A 72 -0.86 26.25 -8.73
N VAL A 73 -0.20 25.40 -9.50
CA VAL A 73 0.89 24.53 -9.04
C VAL A 73 2.20 24.95 -9.70
N LYS A 74 3.27 25.05 -8.92
CA LYS A 74 4.61 25.37 -9.43
C LYS A 74 5.15 24.23 -10.29
N GLY A 75 5.42 24.52 -11.55
CA GLY A 75 6.23 23.70 -12.44
C GLY A 75 7.62 24.32 -12.66
N LEU A 76 8.44 23.63 -13.47
CA LEU A 76 9.84 24.01 -13.74
C LEU A 76 10.02 25.46 -14.21
N PHE A 77 9.08 25.98 -15.00
CA PHE A 77 9.19 27.30 -15.64
C PHE A 77 8.12 28.31 -15.20
N GLY A 78 7.33 28.00 -14.17
CA GLY A 78 6.25 28.90 -13.75
C GLY A 78 5.08 28.19 -13.07
N LEU A 79 4.04 28.95 -12.76
CA LEU A 79 2.79 28.40 -12.22
C LEU A 79 1.93 27.84 -13.35
N LYS A 80 1.25 26.72 -13.09
CA LYS A 80 0.29 26.10 -14.00
C LYS A 80 -1.04 25.94 -13.29
N LYS A 81 -2.11 26.39 -13.92
CA LYS A 81 -3.46 26.19 -13.43
C LYS A 81 -3.89 24.73 -13.67
N VAL A 82 -4.24 24.01 -12.62
CA VAL A 82 -4.66 22.61 -12.66
C VAL A 82 -6.05 22.49 -12.03
N LYS A 83 -7.03 21.93 -12.75
CA LYS A 83 -8.44 21.88 -12.33
C LYS A 83 -8.80 20.73 -11.39
N ASN A 84 -8.01 19.68 -11.37
CA ASN A 84 -8.30 18.44 -10.65
C ASN A 84 -7.10 18.02 -9.81
N VAL A 85 -6.62 18.94 -8.97
CA VAL A 85 -5.53 18.66 -8.03
C VAL A 85 -6.11 17.83 -6.89
N SER A 86 -5.47 16.70 -6.60
CA SER A 86 -5.67 15.98 -5.34
C SER A 86 -4.55 16.36 -4.39
N ILE A 87 -4.86 16.45 -3.10
CA ILE A 87 -3.81 16.44 -2.09
C ILE A 87 -3.16 15.05 -2.09
N SER A 88 -1.85 14.98 -1.82
CA SER A 88 -1.20 13.70 -1.63
C SER A 88 -1.92 12.92 -0.53
N TYR A 89 -2.22 11.64 -0.79
CA TYR A 89 -2.85 10.77 0.20
C TYR A 89 -2.07 10.72 1.52
N LYS A 90 -0.76 11.03 1.49
CA LYS A 90 0.11 11.06 2.67
C LYS A 90 -0.35 12.06 3.73
N PHE A 91 -0.91 13.20 3.33
CA PHE A 91 -1.44 14.16 4.30
C PHE A 91 -2.70 13.63 4.99
N ILE A 92 -3.59 13.01 4.22
CA ILE A 92 -4.81 12.40 4.77
C ILE A 92 -4.43 11.20 5.66
N GLU A 93 -3.47 10.38 5.23
CA GLU A 93 -2.92 9.26 6.02
C GLU A 93 -2.39 9.73 7.37
N GLN A 94 -1.60 10.82 7.36
CA GLN A 94 -1.07 11.41 8.57
C GLN A 94 -2.18 11.86 9.53
N CYS A 95 -3.19 12.62 9.05
CA CYS A 95 -4.29 13.04 9.91
C CYS A 95 -5.03 11.84 10.53
N CYS A 96 -5.35 10.80 9.73
CA CYS A 96 -6.02 9.61 10.26
C CYS A 96 -5.16 8.85 11.28
N VAL A 97 -3.85 8.82 11.09
CA VAL A 97 -2.92 8.17 12.04
C VAL A 97 -2.82 8.99 13.33
N GLU A 98 -2.75 10.32 13.25
CA GLU A 98 -2.76 11.21 14.42
C GLU A 98 -4.06 11.06 15.23
N ASP A 99 -5.22 11.04 14.55
CA ASP A 99 -6.52 10.78 15.18
C ASP A 99 -6.53 9.42 15.90
N TYR A 100 -6.05 8.37 15.25
CA TYR A 100 -5.97 7.03 15.85
C TYR A 100 -5.05 6.99 17.08
N LEU A 101 -3.84 7.55 16.97
CA LEU A 101 -2.86 7.60 18.05
C LEU A 101 -3.37 8.40 19.25
N SER A 102 -4.22 9.41 19.04
CA SER A 102 -4.82 10.18 20.12
C SER A 102 -5.75 9.35 21.02
N VAL A 103 -6.23 8.21 20.53
CA VAL A 103 -7.13 7.28 21.24
C VAL A 103 -6.39 6.02 21.69
N GLU A 104 -5.65 5.38 20.79
CA GLU A 104 -5.08 4.04 20.98
C GLU A 104 -3.61 4.06 21.46
N SER A 105 -2.96 5.24 21.48
CA SER A 105 -1.55 5.47 21.86
C SER A 105 -0.48 4.70 21.07
N GLU A 106 -0.87 3.77 20.20
CA GLU A 106 0.00 2.95 19.36
C GLU A 106 -0.51 2.93 17.91
N HIS A 107 0.34 2.54 16.96
CA HIS A 107 -0.10 2.39 15.57
C HIS A 107 -0.92 1.09 15.38
N PRO A 108 -1.79 1.03 14.36
CA PRO A 108 -2.50 -0.21 14.03
C PRO A 108 -1.53 -1.38 13.79
N GLU A 109 -1.88 -2.57 14.28
CA GLU A 109 -1.00 -3.76 14.30
C GLU A 109 -0.33 -4.07 12.96
N TRP A 110 -1.01 -3.85 11.82
CA TRP A 110 -0.48 -4.18 10.49
C TRP A 110 0.25 -3.01 9.80
N ASN A 111 0.44 -1.88 10.49
CA ASN A 111 1.35 -0.80 10.14
C ASN A 111 2.76 -1.07 10.69
N VAL A 112 3.28 -2.28 10.41
CA VAL A 112 4.53 -2.84 10.97
C VAL A 112 5.73 -1.89 10.80
N GLN A 113 5.86 -1.24 9.64
CA GLN A 113 6.98 -0.32 9.41
C GLN A 113 6.84 0.97 10.22
N GLU A 114 5.64 1.52 10.31
CA GLU A 114 5.38 2.75 11.06
C GLU A 114 5.57 2.53 12.57
N GLN A 115 5.34 1.31 13.07
CA GLN A 115 5.68 0.90 14.44
C GLN A 115 7.19 0.72 14.69
N GLY A 116 8.04 0.74 13.64
CA GLY A 116 9.44 0.34 13.76
C GLY A 116 9.64 -1.15 14.05
N ALA A 117 8.60 -1.97 13.84
CA ALA A 117 8.64 -3.41 14.04
C ALA A 117 9.25 -4.14 12.84
N ASP A 118 9.72 -5.36 13.08
CA ASP A 118 10.15 -6.27 12.01
C ASP A 118 9.03 -7.22 11.61
N TRP A 119 9.03 -7.64 10.35
CA TRP A 119 8.05 -8.61 9.87
C TRP A 119 8.30 -9.99 10.48
N PRO A 120 7.23 -10.76 10.81
CA PRO A 120 7.35 -12.14 11.24
C PRO A 120 8.27 -12.98 10.34
N LEU A 121 9.08 -13.85 10.95
CA LEU A 121 10.08 -14.64 10.23
C LEU A 121 9.47 -15.48 9.10
N GLU A 122 8.28 -16.04 9.33
CA GLU A 122 7.55 -16.80 8.33
C GLU A 122 7.19 -15.97 7.08
N ILE A 123 6.78 -14.71 7.29
CA ILE A 123 6.49 -13.76 6.21
C ILE A 123 7.77 -13.45 5.44
N LYS A 124 8.88 -13.19 6.15
CA LYS A 124 10.19 -12.94 5.53
C LYS A 124 10.65 -14.11 4.67
N ASN A 125 10.55 -15.33 5.19
CA ASN A 125 10.95 -16.55 4.49
C ASN A 125 10.08 -16.80 3.25
N SER A 126 8.76 -16.68 3.40
CA SER A 126 7.80 -16.84 2.29
C SER A 126 8.01 -15.80 1.20
N HIS A 127 8.27 -14.54 1.59
CA HIS A 127 8.60 -13.46 0.66
C HIS A 127 9.90 -13.72 -0.10
N ALA A 128 10.95 -14.16 0.60
CA ALA A 128 12.24 -14.50 0.00
C ALA A 128 12.11 -15.62 -1.04
N GLN A 129 11.37 -16.68 -0.72
CA GLN A 129 11.09 -17.77 -1.65
C GLN A 129 10.34 -17.28 -2.90
N LEU A 130 9.34 -16.41 -2.70
CA LEU A 130 8.59 -15.82 -3.81
C LEU A 130 9.49 -15.00 -4.74
N GLN A 131 10.42 -14.21 -4.16
CA GLN A 131 11.38 -13.42 -4.94
C GLN A 131 12.35 -14.30 -5.72
N ALA A 132 12.86 -15.38 -5.12
CA ALA A 132 13.73 -16.34 -5.80
C ALA A 132 13.01 -16.97 -7.01
N ASN A 133 11.75 -17.38 -6.84
CA ASN A 133 10.92 -17.92 -7.92
C ASN A 133 10.66 -16.87 -9.02
N ALA A 134 10.47 -15.60 -8.67
CA ALA A 134 10.28 -14.52 -9.65
C ALA A 134 11.57 -14.13 -10.40
N GLN A 135 12.74 -14.56 -9.93
CA GLN A 135 14.00 -14.37 -10.63
C GLN A 135 14.27 -15.47 -11.66
N SER A 136 13.88 -16.71 -11.37
CA SER A 136 14.11 -17.87 -12.24
C SER A 136 13.06 -18.06 -13.34
N ARG A 137 11.89 -17.40 -13.26
CA ARG A 137 10.86 -17.43 -14.32
C ARG A 137 11.39 -16.87 -15.65
N GLU A 138 11.03 -17.52 -16.76
CA GLU A 138 11.30 -17.03 -18.11
C GLU A 138 10.71 -15.62 -18.31
N LYS A 139 11.57 -14.68 -18.71
CA LYS A 139 11.19 -13.28 -18.88
C LYS A 139 10.82 -13.00 -20.33
N LYS A 140 9.57 -12.59 -20.57
CA LYS A 140 9.15 -12.05 -21.87
C LYS A 140 9.61 -10.60 -21.99
N ILE A 141 10.80 -10.38 -22.58
CA ILE A 141 11.35 -9.03 -22.77
C ILE A 141 10.57 -8.33 -23.90
N LYS A 142 9.76 -7.33 -23.54
CA LYS A 142 8.99 -6.51 -24.50
C LYS A 142 9.61 -5.13 -24.79
N ARG A 143 10.59 -4.71 -23.99
CA ARG A 143 11.18 -3.35 -24.06
C ARG A 143 12.67 -3.46 -24.36
N LYS A 144 13.19 -2.50 -25.12
CA LYS A 144 14.63 -2.38 -25.39
C LYS A 144 15.36 -2.03 -24.10
N GLU A 145 16.51 -2.67 -23.90
CA GLU A 145 17.42 -2.36 -22.81
C GLU A 145 18.03 -0.97 -23.00
N VAL A 146 18.03 -0.15 -21.95
CA VAL A 146 18.74 1.12 -21.96
C VAL A 146 20.22 0.81 -21.78
N ARG A 147 20.99 0.98 -22.85
CA ARG A 147 22.45 0.89 -22.76
C ARG A 147 22.96 2.15 -22.08
N LEU A 148 23.73 1.97 -21.01
CA LEU A 148 24.55 3.04 -20.46
C LEU A 148 25.71 3.25 -21.44
N ASN A 149 25.59 4.24 -22.32
CA ASN A 149 26.76 4.75 -23.01
C ASN A 149 27.60 5.48 -21.95
N LYS A 150 28.76 4.92 -21.62
CA LYS A 150 29.77 5.59 -20.79
C LYS A 150 30.25 6.86 -21.45
#